data_AF-A0A6L5ERH7-F1
#
_entry.id   AF-A0A6L5ERH7-F1
#
_cell.length_a   1.000
_cell.length_b   1.000
_cell.length_c   1.000
_cell.angle_alpha   90.00
_cell.angle_beta   90.00
_cell.angle_gamma   90.00
#
_symmetry.space_group_name_H-M   'P 1'
#
loop_
_entity.id
_entity.type
_entity.pdbx_description
1 polymer ?
#
loop_
_entity_poly.entity_id
_entity_poly.type
_entity_poly.pdbx_seq_one_letter_code
_entity_poly.pdbx_strand_id
1 'polypeptide(L)'
;MSTLTLPPRFQRPDPLAPVTRPWGHPEAYSFGLIGALALLTRFLGLSSTAAKGTPVFDEKHYVPQAWDMVRSGINPLIGGIENNPAYGLVVHPPLGKQIIAVGERIFGYTPLGWRVMAALFGCLIVVALMGFVRSLSNSWQIATFAGVLATFDGVLLVVSRYGMLDVFQVLFILLAAWALLLDHRQVHRRLHEAWASGGLGGSPLGPRLGYRWWRFAAGIALGLSLAVKWSGLYYIAFFSLLSIFGDLALRRRYGVRRPALGALLRDTLPALSSLVALPAALYLWSWRAWFSAETAVYRHAAVDGTIASSEHSWLSALPDTAASWLYYHLSVLDFHAQLTSSGGHHHPWDSKPWAWLVSGRPILYFSSTDIECAAGTCRRMVYLFGTPAIWWVTIPVLLWALWSLFVLRDRRFLIPLVGFAAGFLPWLASFDRQMYFFYAAALTPFSLTMIALVLGQLCGRGGQVTWGGLRDLAGGSLPRGTLAVIAYLAAVISMFLYFSPLFYGYVIPDAYYHSMMWLPSWH
;
A
#
# COMPACT_ATOMS: atom_id res chain seq x y z
N MET A 1 46.69 -13.32 -31.41
CA MET A 1 45.85 -12.16 -31.02
C MET A 1 45.76 -12.12 -29.51
N SER A 2 46.48 -11.17 -28.90
CA SER A 2 46.57 -11.01 -27.45
C SER A 2 45.23 -10.51 -26.90
N THR A 3 44.58 -11.32 -26.06
CA THR A 3 43.47 -10.89 -25.20
C THR A 3 44.01 -9.90 -24.17
N LEU A 4 43.94 -8.61 -24.50
CA LEU A 4 44.10 -7.52 -23.55
C LEU A 4 43.01 -7.63 -22.48
N THR A 5 43.26 -8.43 -21.44
CA THR A 5 42.56 -8.36 -20.17
C THR A 5 42.89 -7.03 -19.54
N LEU A 6 42.14 -5.99 -19.92
CA LEU A 6 42.13 -4.73 -19.19
C LEU A 6 41.83 -5.07 -17.72
N PRO A 7 42.71 -4.72 -16.77
CA PRO A 7 42.47 -5.01 -15.36
C PRO A 7 41.13 -4.41 -14.95
N PRO A 8 40.38 -5.07 -14.04
CA PRO A 8 39.15 -4.49 -13.53
C PRO A 8 39.45 -3.08 -13.01
N ARG A 9 38.67 -2.09 -13.45
CA ARG A 9 38.86 -0.66 -13.12
C ARG A 9 38.86 -0.37 -11.61
N PHE A 10 38.47 -1.36 -10.79
CA PHE A 10 38.40 -1.30 -9.34
C PHE A 10 38.94 -2.60 -8.71
N GLN A 11 39.84 -2.48 -7.73
CA GLN A 11 40.42 -3.62 -6.98
C GLN A 11 39.42 -4.30 -6.03
N ARG A 12 38.31 -3.62 -5.67
CA ARG A 12 37.19 -4.18 -4.90
C ARG A 12 35.87 -3.59 -5.40
N PRO A 13 34.77 -4.37 -5.46
CA PRO A 13 33.47 -3.86 -5.87
C PRO A 13 32.84 -3.09 -4.70
N ASP A 14 32.44 -1.84 -4.95
CA ASP A 14 31.51 -1.08 -4.08
C ASP A 14 30.17 -0.93 -4.82
N PRO A 15 29.18 -1.80 -4.58
CA PRO A 15 28.92 -2.44 -3.28
C PRO A 15 29.32 -3.93 -3.24
N LEU A 16 29.57 -4.41 -2.01
CA LEU A 16 29.73 -5.85 -1.71
C LEU A 16 28.50 -6.66 -2.11
N ALA A 17 28.69 -7.97 -2.29
CA ALA A 17 27.60 -8.90 -2.63
C ALA A 17 26.43 -8.79 -1.62
N PRO A 18 25.18 -8.89 -2.09
CA PRO A 18 24.03 -8.89 -1.19
C PRO A 18 24.05 -10.14 -0.32
N VAL A 19 23.97 -9.94 1.00
CA VAL A 19 23.89 -11.04 1.97
C VAL A 19 22.42 -11.38 2.22
N THR A 20 22.05 -12.65 2.15
CA THR A 20 20.75 -13.17 2.57
C THR A 20 20.94 -14.07 3.77
N ARG A 21 20.40 -13.67 4.93
CA ARG A 21 20.38 -14.55 6.12
C ARG A 21 19.29 -15.62 5.96
N PRO A 22 19.59 -16.90 6.21
CA PRO A 22 18.58 -17.96 6.18
C PRO A 22 17.50 -17.72 7.23
N TRP A 23 16.35 -18.34 7.03
CA TRP A 23 15.27 -18.34 8.01
C TRP A 23 15.69 -19.15 9.23
N GLY A 24 15.39 -18.62 10.42
CA GLY A 24 15.61 -19.32 11.69
C GLY A 24 14.32 -19.48 12.47
N HIS A 25 14.34 -20.31 13.52
CA HIS A 25 13.19 -20.52 14.39
C HIS A 25 12.60 -19.21 14.98
N PRO A 26 13.38 -18.24 15.49
CA PRO A 26 12.82 -17.00 16.03
C PRO A 26 12.01 -16.20 15.00
N GLU A 27 12.45 -16.25 13.75
CA GLU A 27 11.76 -15.60 12.64
C GLU A 27 10.41 -16.26 12.35
N ALA A 28 10.39 -17.60 12.27
CA ALA A 28 9.15 -18.34 12.08
C ALA A 28 8.14 -18.12 13.21
N TYR A 29 8.59 -18.15 14.47
CA TYR A 29 7.73 -17.85 15.62
C TYR A 29 7.19 -16.42 15.58
N SER A 30 8.03 -15.45 15.24
CA SER A 30 7.59 -14.05 15.13
C SER A 30 6.52 -13.88 14.05
N PHE A 31 6.71 -14.46 12.87
CA PHE A 31 5.74 -14.38 11.78
C PHE A 31 4.44 -15.10 12.16
N GLY A 32 4.52 -16.27 12.78
CA GLY A 32 3.35 -17.03 13.24
C GLY A 32 2.54 -16.27 14.30
N LEU A 33 3.20 -15.74 15.33
CA LEU A 33 2.54 -14.98 16.40
C LEU A 33 1.88 -13.71 15.89
N ILE A 34 2.61 -12.89 15.11
CA ILE A 34 2.06 -11.65 14.56
C ILE A 34 0.96 -11.95 13.53
N GLY A 35 1.10 -13.00 12.72
CA GLY A 35 0.05 -13.46 11.80
C GLY A 35 -1.23 -13.87 12.55
N ALA A 36 -1.11 -14.60 13.66
CA ALA A 36 -2.25 -14.95 14.51
C ALA A 36 -2.90 -13.71 15.14
N LEU A 37 -2.11 -12.74 15.62
CA LEU A 37 -2.64 -11.48 16.15
C LEU A 37 -3.32 -10.63 15.06
N ALA A 38 -2.80 -10.63 13.84
CA ALA A 38 -3.45 -9.99 12.70
C ALA A 38 -4.81 -10.64 12.42
N LEU A 39 -4.87 -11.98 12.34
CA LEU A 39 -6.14 -12.70 12.19
C LEU A 39 -7.13 -12.34 13.30
N LEU A 40 -6.70 -12.40 14.56
CA LEU A 40 -7.56 -12.06 15.70
C LEU A 40 -8.11 -10.63 15.60
N THR A 41 -7.23 -9.65 15.42
CA THR A 41 -7.62 -8.21 15.42
C THR A 41 -8.50 -7.84 14.23
N ARG A 42 -8.23 -8.37 13.02
CA ARG A 42 -9.03 -8.03 11.84
C ARG A 42 -10.39 -8.74 11.85
N PHE A 43 -10.49 -9.96 12.40
CA PHE A 43 -11.74 -10.71 12.39
C PHE A 43 -12.62 -10.50 13.63
N LEU A 44 -12.08 -9.97 14.74
CA LEU A 44 -12.84 -9.74 15.97
C LEU A 44 -14.06 -8.84 15.69
N GLY A 45 -15.28 -9.39 15.79
CA GLY A 45 -16.50 -8.63 15.52
C GLY A 45 -16.61 -8.05 14.11
N LEU A 46 -16.05 -8.72 13.08
CA LEU A 46 -16.04 -8.24 11.69
C LEU A 46 -17.45 -7.90 11.15
N SER A 47 -18.45 -8.68 11.54
CA SER A 47 -19.86 -8.47 11.16
C SER A 47 -20.58 -7.41 12.00
N SER A 48 -19.93 -6.87 13.03
CA SER A 48 -20.51 -5.81 13.87
C SER A 48 -20.52 -4.47 13.12
N THR A 49 -21.17 -3.42 13.63
CA THR A 49 -21.18 -2.07 12.99
C THR A 49 -21.74 -2.03 11.55
N ALA A 50 -22.88 -2.69 11.33
CA ALA A 50 -23.69 -2.47 10.13
C ALA A 50 -24.94 -1.66 10.49
N ALA A 51 -25.37 -0.76 9.62
CA ALA A 51 -26.56 0.07 9.86
C ALA A 51 -27.83 -0.77 9.60
N LYS A 52 -28.26 -1.55 10.61
CA LYS A 52 -29.38 -2.51 10.49
C LYS A 52 -29.16 -3.53 9.34
N GLY A 53 -27.94 -4.02 9.22
CA GLY A 53 -27.56 -4.96 8.15
C GLY A 53 -27.24 -4.31 6.80
N THR A 54 -27.18 -2.97 6.73
CA THR A 54 -26.77 -2.25 5.50
C THR A 54 -25.32 -1.74 5.56
N PRO A 55 -24.66 -1.56 4.40
CA PRO A 55 -23.30 -1.02 4.31
C PRO A 55 -23.14 0.38 4.94
N VAL A 56 -21.98 0.67 5.52
CA VAL A 56 -21.67 1.97 6.15
C VAL A 56 -20.59 2.71 5.37
N PHE A 57 -20.50 4.04 5.51
CA PHE A 57 -19.52 4.85 4.78
C PHE A 57 -19.52 4.53 3.25
N ASP A 58 -18.36 4.48 2.60
CA ASP A 58 -18.18 4.13 1.20
C ASP A 58 -18.47 2.64 0.89
N GLU A 59 -18.70 1.78 1.88
CA GLU A 59 -19.25 0.43 1.60
C GLU A 59 -20.57 0.57 0.83
N LYS A 60 -21.33 1.66 1.04
CA LYS A 60 -22.56 1.97 0.28
C LYS A 60 -22.35 2.09 -1.23
N HIS A 61 -21.12 2.33 -1.68
CA HIS A 61 -20.76 2.34 -3.10
C HIS A 61 -20.26 0.97 -3.54
N TYR A 62 -19.23 0.45 -2.87
CA TYR A 62 -18.50 -0.72 -3.35
C TYR A 62 -19.24 -2.04 -3.15
N VAL A 63 -19.98 -2.16 -2.05
CA VAL A 63 -20.66 -3.40 -1.67
C VAL A 63 -21.85 -3.70 -2.58
N PRO A 64 -22.79 -2.75 -2.85
CA PRO A 64 -23.83 -2.99 -3.84
C PRO A 64 -23.28 -3.29 -5.25
N GLN A 65 -22.21 -2.60 -5.66
CA GLN A 65 -21.56 -2.82 -6.96
C GLN A 65 -20.90 -4.21 -7.04
N ALA A 66 -20.28 -4.68 -5.96
CA ALA A 66 -19.75 -6.04 -5.88
C ALA A 66 -20.87 -7.08 -5.95
N TRP A 67 -22.01 -6.81 -5.30
CA TRP A 67 -23.17 -7.69 -5.37
C TRP A 67 -23.79 -7.76 -6.77
N ASP A 68 -23.78 -6.65 -7.51
CA ASP A 68 -24.15 -6.65 -8.93
C ASP A 68 -23.23 -7.56 -9.75
N MET A 69 -21.91 -7.56 -9.48
CA MET A 69 -20.98 -8.50 -10.12
C MET A 69 -21.26 -9.96 -9.74
N VAL A 70 -21.76 -10.23 -8.53
CA VAL A 70 -22.19 -11.58 -8.13
C VAL A 70 -23.41 -11.99 -8.95
N ARG A 71 -24.45 -11.13 -8.99
CA ARG A 71 -25.73 -11.42 -9.65
C ARG A 71 -25.63 -11.51 -11.16
N SER A 72 -24.77 -10.70 -11.77
CA SER A 72 -24.52 -10.68 -13.22
C SER A 72 -23.37 -11.62 -13.65
N GLY A 73 -22.83 -12.41 -12.73
CA GLY A 73 -21.70 -13.27 -13.00
C GLY A 73 -21.96 -14.28 -14.11
N ILE A 74 -21.18 -14.21 -15.19
CA ILE A 74 -21.32 -15.13 -16.33
C ILE A 74 -20.63 -16.46 -16.03
N ASN A 75 -19.36 -16.40 -15.65
CA ASN A 75 -18.54 -17.55 -15.24
C ASN A 75 -17.34 -17.09 -14.41
N PRO A 76 -16.58 -18.00 -13.76
CA PRO A 76 -15.44 -17.62 -12.92
C PRO A 76 -14.32 -16.88 -13.65
N LEU A 77 -14.15 -17.11 -14.96
CA LEU A 77 -13.10 -16.44 -15.74
C LEU A 77 -13.52 -15.01 -16.07
N ILE A 78 -14.71 -14.81 -16.65
CA ILE A 78 -15.20 -13.49 -17.09
C ILE A 78 -15.56 -12.60 -15.89
N GLY A 79 -16.32 -13.14 -14.93
CA GLY A 79 -16.88 -12.37 -13.82
C GLY A 79 -18.24 -11.76 -14.17
N GLY A 80 -18.63 -10.74 -13.40
CA GLY A 80 -19.83 -9.93 -13.62
C GLY A 80 -19.49 -8.44 -13.69
N ILE A 81 -20.51 -7.61 -13.81
CA ILE A 81 -20.42 -6.18 -14.09
C ILE A 81 -21.17 -5.34 -13.05
N GLU A 82 -20.74 -4.09 -12.88
CA GLU A 82 -21.46 -3.07 -12.13
C GLU A 82 -22.63 -2.53 -12.95
N ASN A 83 -23.75 -3.26 -13.00
CA ASN A 83 -24.93 -2.86 -13.78
C ASN A 83 -25.58 -1.56 -13.30
N ASN A 84 -25.49 -1.28 -12.00
CA ASN A 84 -26.03 -0.05 -11.42
C ASN A 84 -24.87 0.86 -10.97
N PRO A 85 -24.71 2.05 -11.56
CA PRO A 85 -23.72 3.02 -11.07
C PRO A 85 -24.04 3.57 -9.67
N ALA A 86 -25.20 3.20 -9.10
CA ALA A 86 -25.75 3.58 -7.81
C ALA A 86 -25.98 5.10 -7.69
N TYR A 87 -24.91 5.86 -7.47
CA TYR A 87 -24.94 7.30 -7.25
C TYR A 87 -24.39 8.09 -8.45
N GLY A 88 -24.76 7.65 -9.66
CA GLY A 88 -24.49 8.37 -10.91
C GLY A 88 -23.27 7.90 -11.70
N LEU A 89 -22.20 7.41 -11.05
CA LEU A 89 -21.00 6.92 -11.77
C LEU A 89 -20.21 5.88 -10.98
N VAL A 90 -19.70 4.85 -11.66
CA VAL A 90 -18.68 3.95 -11.11
C VAL A 90 -17.30 4.52 -11.42
N VAL A 91 -16.65 5.06 -10.40
CA VAL A 91 -15.42 5.86 -10.56
C VAL A 91 -14.13 5.06 -10.40
N HIS A 92 -14.23 3.79 -10.03
CA HIS A 92 -13.09 2.95 -9.75
C HIS A 92 -13.03 1.72 -10.65
N PRO A 93 -11.82 1.35 -11.10
CA PRO A 93 -11.59 0.08 -11.79
C PRO A 93 -12.17 -1.13 -11.04
N PRO A 94 -12.43 -2.24 -11.75
CA PRO A 94 -13.33 -3.27 -11.24
C PRO A 94 -12.70 -4.23 -10.22
N LEU A 95 -11.37 -4.39 -10.18
CA LEU A 95 -10.74 -5.51 -9.45
C LEU A 95 -11.05 -5.51 -7.95
N GLY A 96 -11.02 -4.35 -7.28
CA GLY A 96 -11.28 -4.30 -5.84
C GLY A 96 -12.70 -4.78 -5.50
N LYS A 97 -13.67 -4.46 -6.37
CA LYS A 97 -15.07 -4.88 -6.23
C LYS A 97 -15.24 -6.35 -6.62
N GLN A 98 -14.50 -6.84 -7.62
CA GLN A 98 -14.41 -8.26 -7.95
C GLN A 98 -13.89 -9.08 -6.76
N ILE A 99 -12.92 -8.56 -6.00
CA ILE A 99 -12.41 -9.23 -4.79
C ILE A 99 -13.49 -9.25 -3.70
N ILE A 100 -14.21 -8.16 -3.45
CA ILE A 100 -15.34 -8.13 -2.50
C ILE A 100 -16.42 -9.15 -2.90
N ALA A 101 -16.75 -9.20 -4.19
CA ALA A 101 -17.76 -10.11 -4.75
C ALA A 101 -17.44 -11.60 -4.49
N VAL A 102 -16.15 -11.98 -4.36
CA VAL A 102 -15.78 -13.35 -3.96
C VAL A 102 -16.29 -13.67 -2.56
N GLY A 103 -16.14 -12.75 -1.61
CA GLY A 103 -16.64 -12.92 -0.25
C GLY A 103 -18.16 -12.99 -0.20
N GLU A 104 -18.82 -12.09 -0.93
CA GLU A 104 -20.29 -12.07 -1.01
C GLU A 104 -20.86 -13.31 -1.70
N ARG A 105 -20.17 -13.87 -2.70
CA ARG A 105 -20.58 -15.12 -3.34
C ARG A 105 -20.59 -16.30 -2.35
N ILE A 106 -19.69 -16.30 -1.38
CA ILE A 106 -19.54 -17.40 -0.40
C ILE A 106 -20.47 -17.20 0.81
N PHE A 107 -20.55 -15.99 1.34
CA PHE A 107 -21.27 -15.69 2.59
C PHE A 107 -22.54 -14.84 2.40
N GLY A 108 -22.96 -14.63 1.17
CA GLY A 108 -24.11 -13.81 0.79
C GLY A 108 -23.87 -12.30 0.95
N TYR A 109 -24.90 -11.52 0.62
CA TYR A 109 -24.95 -10.08 0.87
C TYR A 109 -25.13 -9.80 2.36
N THR A 110 -24.07 -10.04 3.14
CA THR A 110 -24.03 -9.88 4.59
C THR A 110 -22.76 -9.14 5.02
N PRO A 111 -22.73 -8.50 6.21
CA PRO A 111 -21.52 -7.87 6.74
C PRO A 111 -20.28 -8.76 6.71
N LEU A 112 -20.46 -10.08 6.91
CA LEU A 112 -19.36 -11.03 6.75
C LEU A 112 -18.91 -11.14 5.29
N GLY A 113 -19.85 -11.32 4.35
CA GLY A 113 -19.56 -11.50 2.93
C GLY A 113 -18.76 -10.37 2.31
N TRP A 114 -19.14 -9.11 2.55
CA TRP A 114 -18.42 -7.99 1.94
C TRP A 114 -17.15 -7.55 2.70
N ARG A 115 -16.93 -8.01 3.94
CA ARG A 115 -15.76 -7.63 4.75
C ARG A 115 -14.70 -8.72 4.88
N VAL A 116 -15.03 -9.98 4.67
CA VAL A 116 -14.09 -11.11 4.86
C VAL A 116 -12.83 -10.96 4.00
N MET A 117 -12.97 -10.55 2.74
CA MET A 117 -11.84 -10.39 1.84
C MET A 117 -10.96 -9.20 2.23
N ALA A 118 -11.56 -8.09 2.69
CA ALA A 118 -10.80 -6.95 3.23
C ALA A 118 -9.99 -7.36 4.46
N ALA A 119 -10.57 -8.15 5.36
CA ALA A 119 -9.89 -8.62 6.58
C ALA A 119 -8.73 -9.56 6.26
N LEU A 120 -8.92 -10.50 5.31
CA LEU A 120 -7.86 -11.38 4.83
C LEU A 120 -6.71 -10.60 4.22
N PHE A 121 -6.98 -9.63 3.35
CA PHE A 121 -5.95 -8.80 2.75
C PHE A 121 -5.24 -7.92 3.78
N GLY A 122 -5.96 -7.42 4.79
CA GLY A 122 -5.37 -6.74 5.94
C GLY A 122 -4.38 -7.61 6.72
N CYS A 123 -4.68 -8.90 6.89
CA CYS A 123 -3.76 -9.85 7.50
C CYS A 123 -2.53 -10.10 6.62
N LEU A 124 -2.74 -10.25 5.30
CA LEU A 124 -1.66 -10.41 4.33
C LEU A 124 -0.74 -9.19 4.29
N ILE A 125 -1.25 -7.97 4.44
CA ILE A 125 -0.42 -6.75 4.51
C ILE A 125 0.55 -6.83 5.69
N VAL A 126 0.10 -7.25 6.87
CA VAL A 126 0.96 -7.35 8.06
C VAL A 126 2.12 -8.32 7.79
N VAL A 127 1.82 -9.53 7.30
CA VAL A 127 2.83 -10.56 7.04
C VAL A 127 3.75 -10.17 5.87
N ALA A 128 3.19 -9.60 4.80
CA ALA A 128 3.97 -9.10 3.67
C ALA A 128 4.88 -7.94 4.08
N LEU A 129 4.45 -7.07 5.00
CA LEU A 129 5.28 -5.98 5.52
C LEU A 129 6.44 -6.54 6.32
N MET A 130 6.19 -7.54 7.18
CA MET A 130 7.28 -8.23 7.89
C MET A 130 8.27 -8.84 6.91
N GLY A 131 7.79 -9.52 5.85
CA GLY A 131 8.63 -10.09 4.80
C GLY A 131 9.44 -9.04 4.03
N PHE A 132 8.82 -7.92 3.71
CA PHE A 132 9.46 -6.77 3.07
C PHE A 132 10.56 -6.17 3.95
N VAL A 133 10.26 -5.86 5.22
CA VAL A 133 11.22 -5.28 6.17
C VAL A 133 12.33 -6.26 6.52
N ARG A 134 12.02 -7.55 6.64
CA ARG A 134 13.01 -8.62 6.80
C ARG A 134 13.95 -8.69 5.60
N SER A 135 13.42 -8.59 4.40
CA SER A 135 14.20 -8.53 3.17
C SER A 135 14.99 -7.24 3.09
N LEU A 136 14.52 -6.13 3.64
CA LEU A 136 15.23 -4.86 3.57
C LEU A 136 16.40 -4.80 4.56
N SER A 137 16.16 -5.31 5.78
CA SER A 137 17.07 -5.18 6.92
C SER A 137 17.94 -6.40 7.19
N ASN A 138 17.59 -7.57 6.65
CA ASN A 138 18.16 -8.87 7.03
C ASN A 138 18.06 -9.18 8.54
N SER A 139 17.07 -8.61 9.24
CA SER A 139 16.83 -8.84 10.66
C SER A 139 15.38 -9.25 10.90
N TRP A 140 15.18 -10.35 11.61
CA TRP A 140 13.86 -10.79 12.03
C TRP A 140 13.30 -9.85 13.09
N GLN A 141 14.13 -9.29 13.98
CA GLN A 141 13.69 -8.35 15.02
C GLN A 141 13.08 -7.07 14.42
N ILE A 142 13.74 -6.49 13.42
CA ILE A 142 13.23 -5.29 12.73
C ILE A 142 11.91 -5.62 12.00
N ALA A 143 11.81 -6.83 11.44
CA ALA A 143 10.55 -7.30 10.87
C ALA A 143 9.45 -7.47 11.93
N THR A 144 9.78 -7.98 13.12
CA THR A 144 8.85 -8.04 14.26
C THR A 144 8.36 -6.65 14.65
N PHE A 145 9.24 -5.64 14.70
CA PHE A 145 8.84 -4.26 15.00
C PHE A 145 7.82 -3.76 13.98
N ALA A 146 8.07 -3.98 12.68
CA ALA A 146 7.13 -3.62 11.62
C ALA A 146 5.79 -4.37 11.74
N GLY A 147 5.83 -5.66 12.11
CA GLY A 147 4.64 -6.48 12.33
C GLY A 147 3.78 -5.99 13.50
N VAL A 148 4.39 -5.64 14.63
CA VAL A 148 3.71 -5.03 15.78
C VAL A 148 3.08 -3.70 15.36
N LEU A 149 3.86 -2.81 14.74
CA LEU A 149 3.37 -1.52 14.28
C LEU A 149 2.16 -1.67 13.34
N ALA A 150 2.21 -2.60 12.38
CA ALA A 150 1.09 -2.80 11.44
C ALA A 150 -0.12 -3.48 12.07
N THR A 151 0.09 -4.37 13.04
CA THR A 151 -1.01 -5.03 13.76
C THR A 151 -1.79 -4.01 14.58
N PHE A 152 -1.08 -3.07 15.23
CA PHE A 152 -1.63 -2.08 16.15
C PHE A 152 -1.72 -0.66 15.53
N ASP A 153 -1.81 -0.57 14.21
CA ASP A 153 -2.11 0.68 13.51
C ASP A 153 -3.61 0.82 13.24
N GLY A 154 -4.18 1.96 13.65
CA GLY A 154 -5.62 2.24 13.49
C GLY A 154 -6.06 2.35 12.03
N VAL A 155 -5.21 2.91 11.16
CA VAL A 155 -5.53 3.05 9.73
C VAL A 155 -5.62 1.69 9.06
N LEU A 156 -4.59 0.86 9.18
CA LEU A 156 -4.58 -0.49 8.61
C LEU A 156 -5.68 -1.36 9.19
N LEU A 157 -5.97 -1.25 10.50
CA LEU A 157 -7.07 -1.98 11.10
C LEU A 157 -8.39 -1.60 10.45
N VAL A 158 -8.76 -0.32 10.47
CA VAL A 158 -10.09 0.12 10.02
C VAL A 158 -10.26 -0.14 8.52
N VAL A 159 -9.31 0.21 7.65
CA VAL A 159 -9.47 -0.07 6.19
C VAL A 159 -9.56 -1.56 5.87
N SER A 160 -9.03 -2.44 6.74
CA SER A 160 -9.15 -3.89 6.58
C SER A 160 -10.46 -4.49 7.11
N ARG A 161 -11.28 -3.72 7.82
CA ARG A 161 -12.50 -4.24 8.47
C ARG A 161 -13.78 -3.87 7.75
N TYR A 162 -13.71 -2.98 6.77
CA TYR A 162 -14.84 -2.56 5.95
C TYR A 162 -14.59 -2.94 4.50
N GLY A 163 -15.66 -3.10 3.71
CA GLY A 163 -15.63 -3.39 2.26
C GLY A 163 -15.07 -2.23 1.43
N MET A 164 -13.87 -1.76 1.77
CA MET A 164 -13.14 -0.66 1.15
C MET A 164 -12.16 -1.20 0.12
N LEU A 165 -11.93 -0.45 -0.95
CA LEU A 165 -10.98 -0.85 -2.00
C LEU A 165 -9.51 -0.64 -1.58
N ASP A 166 -9.26 0.29 -0.66
CA ASP A 166 -7.92 0.75 -0.28
C ASP A 166 -7.03 -0.38 0.25
N VAL A 167 -7.57 -1.31 1.03
CA VAL A 167 -6.81 -2.43 1.59
C VAL A 167 -6.23 -3.35 0.49
N PHE A 168 -6.98 -3.59 -0.59
CA PHE A 168 -6.48 -4.38 -1.71
C PHE A 168 -5.34 -3.67 -2.42
N GLN A 169 -5.50 -2.36 -2.65
CA GLN A 169 -4.49 -1.54 -3.30
C GLN A 169 -3.19 -1.48 -2.47
N VAL A 170 -3.30 -1.29 -1.16
CA VAL A 170 -2.17 -1.25 -0.22
C VAL A 170 -1.36 -2.54 -0.29
N LEU A 171 -2.02 -3.71 -0.31
CA LEU A 171 -1.32 -5.00 -0.45
C LEU A 171 -0.54 -5.05 -1.75
N PHE A 172 -1.18 -4.72 -2.88
CA PHE A 172 -0.54 -4.81 -4.19
C PHE A 172 0.62 -3.82 -4.34
N ILE A 173 0.52 -2.61 -3.78
CA ILE A 173 1.61 -1.63 -3.71
C ILE A 173 2.80 -2.20 -2.91
N LEU A 174 2.52 -2.79 -1.73
CA LEU A 174 3.54 -3.38 -0.87
C LEU A 174 4.23 -4.57 -1.54
N LEU A 175 3.46 -5.45 -2.19
CA LEU A 175 4.00 -6.58 -2.95
C LEU A 175 4.87 -6.11 -4.13
N ALA A 176 4.48 -5.04 -4.82
CA ALA A 176 5.31 -4.45 -5.88
C ALA A 176 6.64 -3.92 -5.33
N ALA A 177 6.62 -3.18 -4.21
CA ALA A 177 7.82 -2.69 -3.56
C ALA A 177 8.74 -3.83 -3.10
N TRP A 178 8.16 -4.89 -2.54
CA TRP A 178 8.89 -6.06 -2.09
C TRP A 178 9.50 -6.85 -3.25
N ALA A 179 8.73 -7.08 -4.32
CA ALA A 179 9.23 -7.72 -5.53
C ALA A 179 10.40 -6.92 -6.15
N LEU A 180 10.32 -5.59 -6.20
CA LEU A 180 11.43 -4.75 -6.69
C LEU A 180 12.68 -4.79 -5.79
N LEU A 181 12.50 -4.92 -4.48
CA LEU A 181 13.63 -5.13 -3.57
C LEU A 181 14.34 -6.47 -3.88
N LEU A 182 13.57 -7.55 -4.07
CA LEU A 182 14.12 -8.87 -4.41
C LEU A 182 14.78 -8.87 -5.79
N ASP A 183 14.16 -8.17 -6.75
CA ASP A 183 14.67 -7.94 -8.08
C ASP A 183 16.02 -7.20 -8.08
N HIS A 184 16.13 -6.14 -7.28
CA HIS A 184 17.36 -5.38 -7.12
C HIS A 184 18.47 -6.25 -6.52
N ARG A 185 18.16 -7.05 -5.49
CA ARG A 185 19.10 -8.01 -4.89
C ARG A 185 19.57 -9.07 -5.87
N GLN A 186 18.66 -9.62 -6.67
CA GLN A 186 19.01 -10.62 -7.68
C GLN A 186 19.95 -10.03 -8.73
N VAL A 187 19.68 -8.80 -9.19
CA VAL A 187 20.55 -8.11 -10.17
C VAL A 187 21.90 -7.76 -9.57
N HIS A 188 21.92 -7.28 -8.33
CA HIS A 188 23.17 -7.01 -7.61
C HIS A 188 24.02 -8.29 -7.52
N ARG A 189 23.42 -9.42 -7.16
CA ARG A 189 24.11 -10.73 -7.13
C ARG A 189 24.64 -11.14 -8.51
N ARG A 190 23.81 -11.09 -9.55
CA ARG A 190 24.22 -11.45 -10.93
C ARG A 190 25.35 -10.55 -11.46
N LEU A 191 25.33 -9.26 -11.14
CA LEU A 191 26.42 -8.34 -11.49
C LEU A 191 27.70 -8.64 -10.70
N HIS A 192 27.58 -9.01 -9.43
CA HIS A 192 28.72 -9.43 -8.62
C HIS A 192 29.37 -10.71 -9.17
N GLU A 193 28.57 -11.72 -9.53
CA GLU A 193 29.05 -12.96 -10.15
C GLU A 193 29.75 -12.69 -11.49
N ALA A 194 29.18 -11.80 -12.33
CA ALA A 194 29.80 -11.38 -13.58
C ALA A 194 31.11 -10.59 -13.36
N TRP A 195 31.21 -9.83 -12.27
CA TRP A 195 32.46 -9.16 -11.89
C TRP A 195 33.52 -10.18 -11.44
N ALA A 196 33.15 -11.10 -10.54
CA ALA A 196 34.05 -12.10 -9.97
C ALA A 196 34.62 -13.06 -11.03
N SER A 197 33.82 -13.39 -12.05
CA SER A 197 34.22 -14.25 -13.18
C SER A 197 34.94 -13.50 -14.31
N GLY A 198 35.13 -12.18 -14.20
CA GLY A 198 35.68 -11.36 -15.30
C GLY A 198 34.73 -11.13 -16.48
N GLY A 199 33.49 -11.65 -16.40
CA GLY A 199 32.46 -11.55 -17.44
C GLY A 199 31.91 -10.15 -17.72
N LEU A 200 32.27 -9.13 -16.92
CA LEU A 200 31.91 -7.74 -17.22
C LEU A 200 32.52 -7.22 -18.54
N GLY A 201 33.66 -7.77 -18.95
CA GLY A 201 34.41 -7.33 -20.13
C GLY A 201 33.85 -7.82 -21.47
N GLY A 202 32.92 -8.79 -21.47
CA GLY A 202 32.40 -9.42 -22.69
C GLY A 202 31.62 -8.49 -23.63
N SER A 203 31.20 -7.31 -23.15
CA SER A 203 30.60 -6.27 -23.99
C SER A 203 30.76 -4.89 -23.33
N PRO A 204 30.95 -3.79 -24.10
CA PRO A 204 30.98 -2.43 -23.55
C PRO A 204 29.74 -2.06 -22.73
N LEU A 205 28.61 -2.73 -22.98
CA LEU A 205 27.32 -2.53 -22.30
C LEU A 205 27.20 -3.31 -20.98
N GLY A 206 28.21 -4.11 -20.60
CA GLY A 206 28.21 -4.99 -19.44
C GLY A 206 27.63 -6.38 -19.76
N PRO A 207 27.21 -7.18 -18.76
CA PRO A 207 26.58 -8.48 -18.96
C PRO A 207 25.08 -8.35 -19.27
N ARG A 208 24.48 -9.40 -19.85
CA ARG A 208 23.02 -9.59 -19.91
C ARG A 208 22.60 -10.31 -18.63
N LEU A 209 21.56 -9.82 -17.96
CA LEU A 209 21.17 -10.30 -16.63
C LEU A 209 20.07 -11.36 -16.68
N GLY A 210 19.70 -11.85 -17.87
CA GLY A 210 18.61 -12.81 -18.05
C GLY A 210 17.24 -12.22 -17.72
N TYR A 211 16.21 -13.08 -17.67
CA TYR A 211 14.87 -12.67 -17.31
C TYR A 211 14.78 -12.28 -15.83
N ARG A 212 13.98 -11.25 -15.53
CA ARG A 212 13.80 -10.68 -14.18
C ARG A 212 12.42 -11.06 -13.64
N TRP A 213 12.28 -12.29 -13.13
CA TRP A 213 11.01 -12.81 -12.61
C TRP A 213 10.41 -11.94 -11.48
N TRP A 214 11.27 -11.39 -10.62
CA TRP A 214 10.83 -10.47 -9.56
C TRP A 214 10.32 -9.14 -10.12
N ARG A 215 10.95 -8.61 -11.18
CA ARG A 215 10.44 -7.42 -11.88
C ARG A 215 9.08 -7.70 -12.54
N PHE A 216 8.91 -8.87 -13.14
CA PHE A 216 7.64 -9.31 -13.70
C PHE A 216 6.55 -9.41 -12.62
N ALA A 217 6.87 -10.02 -11.47
CA ALA A 217 5.96 -10.07 -10.32
C ALA A 217 5.59 -8.67 -9.80
N ALA A 218 6.55 -7.73 -9.78
CA ALA A 218 6.26 -6.33 -9.45
C ALA A 218 5.30 -5.70 -10.46
N GLY A 219 5.46 -5.99 -11.75
CA GLY A 219 4.55 -5.60 -12.81
C GLY A 219 3.14 -6.13 -12.62
N ILE A 220 2.99 -7.40 -12.24
CA ILE A 220 1.69 -7.97 -11.90
C ILE A 220 1.06 -7.18 -10.75
N ALA A 221 1.80 -7.01 -9.65
CA ALA A 221 1.29 -6.31 -8.48
C ALA A 221 0.91 -4.83 -8.79
N LEU A 222 1.70 -4.12 -9.59
CA LEU A 222 1.37 -2.77 -10.06
C LEU A 222 0.11 -2.74 -10.94
N GLY A 223 -0.04 -3.72 -11.84
CA GLY A 223 -1.24 -3.86 -12.66
C GLY A 223 -2.50 -4.12 -11.82
N LEU A 224 -2.40 -4.99 -10.82
CA LEU A 224 -3.49 -5.24 -9.88
C LEU A 224 -3.80 -3.99 -9.05
N SER A 225 -2.79 -3.23 -8.60
CA SER A 225 -3.00 -1.94 -7.91
C SER A 225 -3.77 -0.94 -8.79
N LEU A 226 -3.36 -0.79 -10.05
CA LEU A 226 -4.01 0.08 -11.03
C LEU A 226 -5.45 -0.36 -11.32
N ALA A 227 -5.69 -1.68 -11.40
CA ALA A 227 -7.01 -2.28 -11.57
C ALA A 227 -7.91 -2.17 -10.33
N VAL A 228 -7.39 -1.69 -9.19
CA VAL A 228 -8.19 -1.34 -8.00
C VAL A 228 -8.49 0.17 -7.97
N LYS A 229 -7.48 1.03 -8.14
CA LYS A 229 -7.63 2.49 -8.21
C LYS A 229 -6.54 3.14 -9.08
N TRP A 230 -6.86 4.26 -9.74
CA TRP A 230 -5.93 4.99 -10.61
C TRP A 230 -4.73 5.60 -9.90
N SER A 231 -4.76 5.79 -8.58
CA SER A 231 -3.56 6.15 -7.81
C SER A 231 -2.43 5.11 -7.94
N GLY A 232 -2.71 3.90 -8.45
CA GLY A 232 -1.69 2.93 -8.87
C GLY A 232 -0.75 3.47 -9.96
N LEU A 233 -1.18 4.43 -10.79
CA LEU A 233 -0.33 5.10 -11.78
C LEU A 233 0.87 5.80 -11.13
N TYR A 234 0.67 6.40 -9.95
CA TYR A 234 1.75 7.07 -9.22
C TYR A 234 2.84 6.08 -8.83
N TYR A 235 2.44 4.90 -8.34
CA TYR A 235 3.35 3.84 -7.98
C TYR A 235 4.04 3.25 -9.21
N ILE A 236 3.34 3.06 -10.34
CA ILE A 236 3.95 2.65 -11.61
C ILE A 236 5.07 3.61 -12.00
N ALA A 237 4.82 4.93 -11.97
CA ALA A 237 5.81 5.93 -12.33
C ALA A 237 7.04 5.90 -11.40
N PHE A 238 6.83 6.04 -10.09
CA PHE A 238 7.92 6.12 -9.12
C PHE A 238 8.73 4.82 -9.03
N PHE A 239 8.08 3.66 -9.05
CA PHE A 239 8.76 2.37 -8.98
C PHE A 239 9.46 1.98 -10.28
N SER A 240 8.94 2.38 -11.44
CA SER A 240 9.65 2.21 -12.71
C SER A 240 10.94 3.04 -12.73
N LEU A 241 10.88 4.30 -12.32
CA LEU A 241 12.06 5.15 -12.20
C LEU A 241 13.06 4.58 -11.19
N LEU A 242 12.61 4.13 -10.02
CA LEU A 242 13.45 3.48 -9.02
C LEU A 242 14.17 2.25 -9.59
N SER A 243 13.46 1.40 -10.34
CA SER A 243 14.05 0.20 -10.96
C SER A 243 15.11 0.57 -12.01
N ILE A 244 14.78 1.48 -12.93
CA ILE A 244 15.68 1.91 -14.03
C ILE A 244 16.94 2.60 -13.48
N PHE A 245 16.78 3.57 -12.57
CA PHE A 245 17.91 4.27 -11.98
C PHE A 245 18.72 3.39 -11.03
N GLY A 246 18.07 2.44 -10.35
CA GLY A 246 18.75 1.43 -9.53
C GLY A 246 19.69 0.55 -10.35
N ASP A 247 19.23 0.07 -11.51
CA ASP A 247 20.05 -0.74 -12.43
C ASP A 247 21.22 0.07 -12.99
N LEU A 248 20.97 1.32 -13.41
CA LEU A 248 22.02 2.25 -13.85
C LEU A 248 23.07 2.49 -12.76
N ALA A 249 22.64 2.72 -11.52
CA ALA A 249 23.53 2.94 -10.39
C ALA A 249 24.41 1.72 -10.11
N LEU A 250 23.85 0.51 -10.18
CA LEU A 250 24.62 -0.73 -10.03
C LEU A 250 25.64 -0.91 -11.17
N ARG A 251 25.25 -0.71 -12.44
CA ARG A 251 26.20 -0.82 -13.57
C ARG A 251 27.36 0.16 -13.45
N ARG A 252 27.10 1.40 -13.03
CA ARG A 252 28.15 2.41 -12.77
C ARG A 252 29.11 1.95 -11.69
N ARG A 253 28.57 1.45 -10.58
CA ARG A 253 29.33 0.97 -9.42
C ARG A 253 30.21 -0.25 -9.71
N TYR A 254 29.73 -1.18 -10.53
CA TYR A 254 30.50 -2.33 -10.99
C TYR A 254 31.50 -2.01 -12.11
N GLY A 255 31.58 -0.76 -12.55
CA GLY A 255 32.57 -0.33 -13.54
C GLY A 255 32.29 -0.77 -14.98
N VAL A 256 31.02 -0.98 -15.34
CA VAL A 256 30.63 -1.22 -16.74
C VAL A 256 31.11 -0.05 -17.62
N ARG A 257 31.71 -0.33 -18.79
CA ARG A 257 32.33 0.69 -19.64
C ARG A 257 31.36 1.77 -20.12
N ARG A 258 30.17 1.39 -20.61
CA ARG A 258 29.09 2.29 -21.05
C ARG A 258 27.82 2.02 -20.23
N PRO A 259 27.76 2.45 -18.95
CA PRO A 259 26.72 2.01 -18.03
C PRO A 259 25.35 2.58 -18.38
N ALA A 260 25.29 3.82 -18.89
CA ALA A 260 24.04 4.45 -19.33
C ALA A 260 23.42 3.72 -20.54
N LEU A 261 24.22 3.50 -21.59
CA LEU A 261 23.78 2.77 -22.78
C LEU A 261 23.46 1.30 -22.46
N GLY A 262 24.22 0.68 -21.54
CA GLY A 262 23.95 -0.66 -21.04
C GLY A 262 22.62 -0.76 -20.30
N ALA A 263 22.33 0.17 -19.38
CA ALA A 263 21.05 0.23 -18.68
C ALA A 263 19.88 0.47 -19.66
N LEU A 264 20.02 1.45 -20.57
CA LEU A 264 18.99 1.78 -21.54
C LEU A 264 18.62 0.59 -22.43
N LEU A 265 19.61 -0.03 -23.08
CA LEU A 265 19.37 -1.08 -24.06
C LEU A 265 19.04 -2.44 -23.43
N ARG A 266 19.56 -2.73 -22.23
CA ARG A 266 19.45 -4.08 -21.63
C ARG A 266 18.48 -4.16 -20.47
N ASP A 267 18.21 -3.06 -19.79
CA ASP A 267 17.38 -3.06 -18.58
C ASP A 267 16.09 -2.26 -18.76
N THR A 268 16.16 -1.08 -19.40
CA THR A 268 15.01 -0.16 -19.54
C THR A 268 13.93 -0.71 -20.46
N LEU A 269 14.26 -1.22 -21.65
CA LEU A 269 13.24 -1.80 -22.55
C LEU A 269 12.48 -2.98 -21.88
N PRO A 270 13.16 -3.98 -21.27
CA PRO A 270 12.48 -4.99 -20.48
C PRO A 270 11.79 -4.45 -19.20
N ALA A 271 12.23 -3.30 -18.68
CA ALA A 271 11.55 -2.66 -17.55
C ALA A 271 10.23 -2.05 -17.98
N LEU A 272 10.17 -1.36 -19.12
CA LEU A 272 8.93 -0.81 -19.67
C LEU A 272 7.93 -1.91 -20.01
N SER A 273 8.38 -3.04 -20.56
CA SER A 273 7.47 -4.17 -20.81
C SER A 273 6.88 -4.73 -19.51
N SER A 274 7.71 -4.91 -18.48
CA SER A 274 7.27 -5.51 -17.21
C SER A 274 6.51 -4.54 -16.30
N LEU A 275 6.91 -3.27 -16.25
CA LEU A 275 6.43 -2.29 -15.27
C LEU A 275 5.46 -1.26 -15.86
N VAL A 276 5.23 -1.25 -17.18
CA VAL A 276 4.25 -0.37 -17.83
C VAL A 276 3.29 -1.17 -18.72
N ALA A 277 3.80 -1.90 -19.71
CA ALA A 277 2.94 -2.62 -20.66
C ALA A 277 2.13 -3.75 -19.99
N LEU A 278 2.76 -4.53 -19.10
CA LEU A 278 2.08 -5.57 -18.34
C LEU A 278 1.00 -5.01 -17.39
N PRO A 279 1.28 -3.97 -16.55
CA PRO A 279 0.22 -3.31 -15.79
C PRO A 279 -0.95 -2.81 -16.64
N ALA A 280 -0.68 -2.21 -17.81
CA ALA A 280 -1.72 -1.76 -18.73
C ALA A 280 -2.54 -2.93 -19.29
N ALA A 281 -1.89 -4.05 -19.64
CA ALA A 281 -2.57 -5.26 -20.09
C ALA A 281 -3.45 -5.87 -19.00
N LEU A 282 -2.97 -5.90 -17.75
CA LEU A 282 -3.76 -6.38 -16.60
C LEU A 282 -4.92 -5.45 -16.26
N TYR A 283 -4.72 -4.14 -16.41
CA TYR A 283 -5.80 -3.17 -16.30
C TYR A 283 -6.88 -3.47 -17.32
N LEU A 284 -6.54 -3.57 -18.62
CA LEU A 284 -7.49 -3.94 -19.67
C LEU A 284 -8.18 -5.27 -19.38
N TRP A 285 -7.44 -6.28 -18.93
CA TRP A 285 -7.99 -7.58 -18.55
C TRP A 285 -9.00 -7.49 -17.39
N SER A 286 -8.81 -6.57 -16.45
CA SER A 286 -9.78 -6.38 -15.35
C SER A 286 -11.16 -5.98 -15.86
N TRP A 287 -11.23 -5.31 -17.02
CA TRP A 287 -12.46 -4.88 -17.71
C TRP A 287 -13.08 -5.94 -18.63
N ARG A 288 -12.56 -7.17 -18.67
CA ARG A 288 -13.08 -8.24 -19.56
C ARG A 288 -14.59 -8.49 -19.43
N ALA A 289 -15.15 -8.36 -18.22
CA ALA A 289 -16.59 -8.50 -17.99
C ALA A 289 -17.41 -7.42 -18.71
N TRP A 290 -16.91 -6.17 -18.67
CA TRP A 290 -17.50 -5.03 -19.39
C TRP A 290 -17.49 -5.28 -20.90
N PHE A 291 -16.36 -5.75 -21.46
CA PHE A 291 -16.25 -6.07 -22.88
C PHE A 291 -17.20 -7.20 -23.32
N SER A 292 -17.46 -8.17 -22.44
CA SER A 292 -18.32 -9.32 -22.75
C SER A 292 -19.82 -9.07 -22.58
N ALA A 293 -20.20 -7.96 -21.94
CA ALA A 293 -21.59 -7.72 -21.57
C ALA A 293 -22.25 -6.66 -22.45
N GLU A 294 -23.55 -6.81 -22.68
CA GLU A 294 -24.39 -5.86 -23.43
C GLU A 294 -25.00 -4.78 -22.51
N THR A 295 -25.18 -5.08 -21.22
CA THR A 295 -25.86 -4.17 -20.27
C THR A 295 -24.90 -3.37 -19.40
N ALA A 296 -23.59 -3.38 -19.71
CA ALA A 296 -22.62 -2.66 -18.90
C ALA A 296 -22.79 -1.13 -19.02
N VAL A 297 -22.41 -0.40 -17.97
CA VAL A 297 -22.46 1.07 -17.96
C VAL A 297 -21.68 1.62 -19.16
N TYR A 298 -22.33 2.51 -19.91
CA TYR A 298 -21.83 3.12 -21.15
C TYR A 298 -21.42 2.12 -22.25
N ARG A 299 -21.95 0.89 -22.26
CA ARG A 299 -21.54 -0.13 -23.25
C ARG A 299 -21.78 0.27 -24.71
N HIS A 300 -22.84 1.04 -24.95
CA HIS A 300 -23.32 1.48 -26.27
C HIS A 300 -23.45 3.00 -26.38
N ALA A 301 -22.63 3.75 -25.62
CA ALA A 301 -22.68 5.21 -25.56
C ALA A 301 -22.47 5.89 -26.92
N ALA A 302 -21.79 5.22 -27.87
CA ALA A 302 -21.63 5.73 -29.23
C ALA A 302 -22.92 5.66 -30.04
N VAL A 303 -23.71 4.60 -29.85
CA VAL A 303 -24.90 4.29 -30.67
C VAL A 303 -26.16 4.88 -30.06
N ASP A 304 -26.24 4.99 -28.73
CA ASP A 304 -27.39 5.61 -28.03
C ASP A 304 -27.39 7.15 -28.08
N GLY A 305 -26.38 7.75 -28.72
CA GLY A 305 -26.23 9.20 -28.89
C GLY A 305 -25.54 9.93 -27.74
N THR A 306 -25.20 9.25 -26.64
CA THR A 306 -24.53 9.84 -25.48
C THR A 306 -23.23 10.54 -25.88
N ILE A 307 -22.34 9.84 -26.61
CA ILE A 307 -21.06 10.40 -27.06
C ILE A 307 -21.28 11.61 -27.97
N ALA A 308 -22.21 11.52 -28.93
CA ALA A 308 -22.49 12.59 -29.88
C ALA A 308 -22.98 13.88 -29.18
N SER A 309 -23.69 13.73 -28.07
CA SER A 309 -24.18 14.84 -27.24
C SER A 309 -23.17 15.37 -26.20
N SER A 310 -21.99 14.75 -26.10
CA SER A 310 -20.97 15.07 -25.09
C SER A 310 -19.83 15.93 -25.65
N GLU A 311 -18.99 16.47 -24.76
CA GLU A 311 -17.73 17.16 -25.13
C GLU A 311 -16.73 16.22 -25.84
N HIS A 312 -16.94 14.90 -25.76
CA HIS A 312 -16.10 13.88 -26.38
C HIS A 312 -16.67 13.33 -27.71
N SER A 313 -17.49 14.12 -28.42
CA SER A 313 -18.13 13.74 -29.70
C SER A 313 -17.14 13.25 -30.78
N TRP A 314 -15.87 13.64 -30.70
CA TRP A 314 -14.79 13.13 -31.57
C TRP A 314 -14.60 11.60 -31.46
N LEU A 315 -15.00 10.98 -30.35
CA LEU A 315 -14.98 9.52 -30.18
C LEU A 315 -15.97 8.79 -31.10
N SER A 316 -17.00 9.46 -31.62
CA SER A 316 -17.96 8.88 -32.56
C SER A 316 -17.31 8.40 -33.87
N ALA A 317 -16.06 8.80 -34.15
CA ALA A 317 -15.28 8.29 -35.28
C ALA A 317 -14.68 6.89 -35.05
N LEU A 318 -14.69 6.37 -33.81
CA LEU A 318 -14.15 5.07 -33.45
C LEU A 318 -15.24 3.98 -33.47
N PRO A 319 -14.88 2.68 -33.60
CA PRO A 319 -15.83 1.59 -33.42
C PRO A 319 -16.53 1.64 -32.05
N ASP A 320 -17.83 1.32 -32.00
CA ASP A 320 -18.69 1.49 -30.79
C ASP A 320 -18.00 1.04 -29.50
N THR A 321 -17.55 -0.22 -29.41
CA THR A 321 -16.90 -0.75 -28.20
C THR A 321 -15.69 0.07 -27.75
N ALA A 322 -14.86 0.54 -28.70
CA ALA A 322 -13.68 1.35 -28.37
C ALA A 322 -14.07 2.78 -27.98
N ALA A 323 -14.99 3.39 -28.72
CA ALA A 323 -15.54 4.71 -28.44
C ALA A 323 -16.18 4.75 -27.04
N SER A 324 -17.07 3.81 -26.77
CA SER A 324 -17.82 3.63 -25.53
C SER A 324 -16.90 3.36 -24.33
N TRP A 325 -15.86 2.53 -24.50
CA TRP A 325 -14.89 2.26 -23.42
C TRP A 325 -14.02 3.48 -23.09
N LEU A 326 -13.56 4.21 -24.11
CA LEU A 326 -12.80 5.45 -23.93
C LEU A 326 -13.67 6.54 -23.32
N TYR A 327 -14.91 6.68 -23.78
CA TYR A 327 -15.88 7.61 -23.23
C TYR A 327 -16.11 7.35 -21.73
N TYR A 328 -16.26 6.09 -21.33
CA TYR A 328 -16.32 5.74 -19.91
C TYR A 328 -15.10 6.29 -19.17
N HIS A 329 -13.88 6.01 -19.63
CA HIS A 329 -12.66 6.47 -18.96
C HIS A 329 -12.56 8.00 -18.90
N LEU A 330 -12.91 8.70 -19.98
CA LEU A 330 -12.90 10.16 -20.01
C LEU A 330 -13.96 10.75 -19.07
N SER A 331 -15.18 10.21 -19.04
CA SER A 331 -16.23 10.66 -18.13
C SER A 331 -15.84 10.49 -16.64
N VAL A 332 -15.12 9.42 -16.31
CA VAL A 332 -14.56 9.21 -14.96
C VAL A 332 -13.42 10.18 -14.67
N LEU A 333 -12.58 10.48 -15.67
CA LEU A 333 -11.52 11.46 -15.54
C LEU A 333 -12.09 12.86 -15.30
N ASP A 334 -13.10 13.26 -16.07
CA ASP A 334 -13.79 14.54 -15.93
C ASP A 334 -14.44 14.67 -14.55
N PHE A 335 -15.14 13.63 -14.09
CA PHE A 335 -15.67 13.57 -12.73
C PHE A 335 -14.57 13.80 -11.68
N HIS A 336 -13.42 13.13 -11.81
CA HIS A 336 -12.31 13.29 -10.87
C HIS A 336 -11.63 14.65 -10.96
N ALA A 337 -11.60 15.28 -12.14
CA ALA A 337 -11.02 16.59 -12.37
C ALA A 337 -11.92 17.72 -11.85
N GLN A 338 -13.24 17.55 -11.92
CA GLN A 338 -14.22 18.55 -11.49
C GLN A 338 -14.54 18.48 -9.99
N LEU A 339 -14.23 17.37 -9.30
CA LEU A 339 -14.44 17.19 -7.85
C LEU A 339 -13.49 18.05 -7.00
N THR A 340 -13.66 19.36 -7.09
CA THR A 340 -12.81 20.41 -6.51
C THR A 340 -13.55 21.18 -5.42
N SER A 341 -12.82 21.57 -4.38
CA SER A 341 -13.33 22.42 -3.31
C SER A 341 -13.70 23.81 -3.84
N SER A 342 -12.90 24.36 -4.78
CA SER A 342 -13.21 25.62 -5.45
C SER A 342 -14.48 25.55 -6.33
N GLY A 343 -14.79 24.39 -6.89
CA GLY A 343 -16.01 24.11 -7.65
C GLY A 343 -17.28 23.94 -6.81
N GLY A 344 -17.21 24.19 -5.50
CA GLY A 344 -18.36 24.12 -4.58
C GLY A 344 -18.59 22.74 -3.96
N HIS A 345 -17.71 21.76 -4.22
CA HIS A 345 -17.77 20.48 -3.54
C HIS A 345 -17.16 20.61 -2.13
N HIS A 346 -18.02 20.60 -1.11
CA HIS A 346 -17.62 20.63 0.28
C HIS A 346 -18.20 19.43 1.02
N HIS A 347 -17.33 18.66 1.67
CA HIS A 347 -17.74 17.58 2.56
C HIS A 347 -17.20 17.84 3.98
N PRO A 348 -18.02 17.69 5.04
CA PRO A 348 -17.60 17.96 6.42
C PRO A 348 -16.35 17.17 6.84
N TRP A 349 -16.11 16.00 6.25
CA TRP A 349 -14.95 15.15 6.54
C TRP A 349 -13.81 15.24 5.51
N ASP A 350 -13.83 16.26 4.63
CA ASP A 350 -12.72 16.53 3.70
C ASP A 350 -11.40 16.72 4.48
N SER A 351 -10.33 16.08 4.03
CA SER A 351 -9.04 16.04 4.70
C SER A 351 -7.91 16.10 3.69
N LYS A 352 -6.95 16.98 3.96
CA LYS A 352 -5.92 17.41 3.03
C LYS A 352 -4.55 16.80 3.33
N PRO A 353 -3.65 16.64 2.34
CA PRO A 353 -2.41 15.87 2.48
C PRO A 353 -1.54 16.22 3.69
N TRP A 354 -1.36 17.49 4.03
CA TRP A 354 -0.59 17.88 5.22
C TRP A 354 -1.17 17.35 6.52
N ALA A 355 -2.50 17.32 6.66
CA ALA A 355 -3.17 16.80 7.85
C ALA A 355 -2.97 15.30 7.95
N TRP A 356 -2.74 14.62 6.82
CA TRP A 356 -2.50 13.19 6.81
C TRP A 356 -1.20 12.82 7.50
N LEU A 357 -0.16 13.66 7.39
CA LEU A 357 1.17 13.39 7.99
C LEU A 357 1.11 13.19 9.50
N VAL A 358 0.09 13.72 10.18
CA VAL A 358 -0.05 13.63 11.64
C VAL A 358 -1.40 13.03 12.05
N SER A 359 -2.15 12.44 11.11
CA SER A 359 -3.53 12.00 11.35
C SER A 359 -4.41 13.10 11.99
N GLY A 360 -4.21 14.34 11.55
CA GLY A 360 -4.80 15.53 12.18
C GLY A 360 -6.30 15.68 11.93
N ARG A 361 -6.83 15.07 10.87
CA ARG A 361 -8.26 15.10 10.54
C ARG A 361 -8.75 13.69 10.14
N PRO A 362 -9.29 12.94 11.11
CA PRO A 362 -9.94 11.65 10.92
C PRO A 362 -11.11 11.70 9.95
N ILE A 363 -11.61 10.52 9.58
CA ILE A 363 -12.88 10.38 8.85
C ILE A 363 -13.81 9.40 9.57
N LEU A 364 -15.08 9.79 9.69
CA LEU A 364 -16.14 9.04 10.34
C LEU A 364 -16.70 7.96 9.40
N TYR A 365 -16.71 6.71 9.86
CA TYR A 365 -17.26 5.57 9.13
C TYR A 365 -18.68 5.21 9.58
N PHE A 366 -18.93 5.30 10.89
CA PHE A 366 -20.21 4.95 11.50
C PHE A 366 -20.47 5.82 12.73
N SER A 367 -21.72 6.22 12.90
CA SER A 367 -22.19 6.98 14.05
C SER A 367 -23.56 6.51 14.49
N SER A 368 -23.71 6.31 15.80
CA SER A 368 -24.97 6.12 16.50
C SER A 368 -24.83 6.79 17.86
N THR A 369 -25.56 7.88 18.08
CA THR A 369 -25.57 8.66 19.32
C THR A 369 -26.79 8.34 20.18
N ASP A 370 -26.86 8.93 21.37
CA ASP A 370 -28.05 8.94 22.22
C ASP A 370 -28.52 7.53 22.64
N ILE A 371 -27.56 6.62 22.83
CA ILE A 371 -27.83 5.26 23.29
C ILE A 371 -27.92 5.27 24.82
N GLU A 372 -29.03 4.85 25.39
CA GLU A 372 -29.15 4.68 26.84
C GLU A 372 -28.25 3.54 27.33
N CYS A 373 -27.45 3.80 28.38
CA CYS A 373 -26.59 2.81 29.01
C CYS A 373 -26.44 3.07 30.52
N ALA A 374 -25.87 2.12 31.25
CA ALA A 374 -25.73 2.19 32.71
C ALA A 374 -24.97 3.44 33.23
N ALA A 375 -24.19 4.09 32.37
CA ALA A 375 -23.40 5.28 32.69
C ALA A 375 -23.99 6.59 32.12
N GLY A 376 -25.30 6.61 31.82
CA GLY A 376 -26.00 7.75 31.23
C GLY A 376 -26.12 7.62 29.71
N THR A 377 -25.71 8.64 28.97
CA THR A 377 -25.72 8.63 27.50
C THR A 377 -24.44 8.00 26.96
N CYS A 378 -24.62 7.01 26.09
CA CYS A 378 -23.56 6.34 25.34
C CYS A 378 -23.67 6.63 23.85
N ARG A 379 -22.57 6.37 23.15
CA ARG A 379 -22.50 6.39 21.69
C ARG A 379 -21.67 5.24 21.14
N ARG A 380 -21.86 4.97 19.87
CA ARG A 380 -21.10 4.01 19.09
C ARG A 380 -20.56 4.69 17.84
N MET A 381 -19.25 4.85 17.78
CA MET A 381 -18.57 5.58 16.71
C MET A 381 -17.48 4.71 16.08
N VAL A 382 -17.29 4.85 14.78
CA VAL A 382 -16.14 4.28 14.08
C VAL A 382 -15.42 5.40 13.35
N TYR A 383 -14.14 5.59 13.66
CA TYR A 383 -13.27 6.54 12.98
C TYR A 383 -12.09 5.84 12.34
N LEU A 384 -11.76 6.27 11.13
CA LEU A 384 -10.47 5.99 10.53
C LEU A 384 -9.49 7.09 10.91
N PHE A 385 -8.56 6.75 11.78
CA PHE A 385 -7.40 7.58 12.11
C PHE A 385 -6.23 6.71 12.54
N GLY A 386 -5.05 7.31 12.49
CA GLY A 386 -3.82 6.72 12.96
C GLY A 386 -3.54 7.08 14.42
N THR A 387 -3.07 6.11 15.23
CA THR A 387 -2.74 6.41 16.63
C THR A 387 -1.59 7.41 16.71
N PRO A 388 -1.61 8.36 17.65
CA PRO A 388 -0.56 9.37 17.82
C PRO A 388 0.85 8.79 17.91
N ALA A 389 1.04 7.67 18.61
CA ALA A 389 2.34 7.00 18.74
C ALA A 389 2.98 6.62 17.39
N ILE A 390 2.17 6.30 16.38
CA ILE A 390 2.64 5.97 15.03
C ILE A 390 2.63 7.22 14.13
N TRP A 391 1.55 7.99 14.13
CA TRP A 391 1.33 9.01 13.10
C TRP A 391 1.94 10.36 13.44
N TRP A 392 2.07 10.74 14.72
CA TRP A 392 2.71 12.03 15.06
C TRP A 392 4.22 12.00 14.86
N VAL A 393 4.82 10.80 14.81
CA VAL A 393 6.25 10.65 14.52
C VAL A 393 6.56 10.61 13.03
N THR A 394 5.57 10.66 12.13
CA THR A 394 5.79 10.55 10.67
C THR A 394 6.76 11.62 10.17
N ILE A 395 6.57 12.89 10.51
CA ILE A 395 7.45 13.99 10.08
C ILE A 395 8.89 13.78 10.57
N PRO A 396 9.17 13.63 11.89
CA PRO A 396 10.54 13.42 12.35
C PRO A 396 11.16 12.13 11.77
N VAL A 397 10.38 11.07 11.55
CA VAL A 397 10.86 9.84 10.92
C VAL A 397 11.19 10.06 9.44
N LEU A 398 10.42 10.85 8.69
CA LEU A 398 10.73 11.22 7.31
C LEU A 398 12.04 12.01 7.23
N LEU A 399 12.22 13.01 8.12
CA LEU A 399 13.45 13.79 8.19
C LEU A 399 14.65 12.90 8.54
N TRP A 400 14.49 11.99 9.50
CA TRP A 400 15.53 11.03 9.87
C TRP A 400 15.83 10.02 8.76
N ALA A 401 14.82 9.57 8.02
CA ALA A 401 14.98 8.67 6.88
C ALA A 401 15.76 9.35 5.75
N LEU A 402 15.46 10.62 5.44
CA LEU A 402 16.23 11.43 4.49
C LEU A 402 17.67 11.61 4.95
N TRP A 403 17.88 11.96 6.22
CA TRP A 403 19.22 12.05 6.82
C TRP A 403 19.97 10.72 6.73
N SER A 404 19.31 9.61 7.07
CA SER A 404 19.89 8.27 7.01
C SER A 404 20.27 7.89 5.58
N LEU A 405 19.44 8.23 4.59
CA LEU A 405 19.70 7.93 3.19
C LEU A 405 20.86 8.76 2.63
N PHE A 406 20.87 10.08 2.85
CA PHE A 406 21.81 11.00 2.19
C PHE A 406 23.11 11.21 2.97
N VAL A 407 23.03 11.27 4.30
CA VAL A 407 24.20 11.53 5.17
C VAL A 407 24.80 10.22 5.68
N LEU A 408 23.99 9.35 6.30
CA LEU A 408 24.49 8.06 6.80
C LEU A 408 24.68 7.01 5.69
N ARG A 409 24.20 7.31 4.47
CA ARG A 409 24.28 6.45 3.28
C ARG A 409 23.60 5.08 3.48
N ASP A 410 22.62 5.01 4.37
CA ASP A 410 21.81 3.83 4.63
C ASP A 410 20.71 3.69 3.58
N ARG A 411 20.99 2.91 2.53
CA ARG A 411 20.08 2.71 1.40
C ARG A 411 18.81 1.94 1.75
N ARG A 412 18.71 1.36 2.95
CA ARG A 412 17.48 0.69 3.39
C ARG A 412 16.29 1.65 3.39
N PHE A 413 16.52 2.95 3.60
CA PHE A 413 15.46 3.96 3.56
C PHE A 413 15.00 4.36 2.15
N LEU A 414 15.71 3.97 1.09
CA LEU A 414 15.40 4.43 -0.28
C LEU A 414 14.02 3.98 -0.75
N ILE A 415 13.74 2.68 -0.71
CA ILE A 415 12.47 2.13 -1.19
C ILE A 415 11.27 2.67 -0.39
N PRO A 416 11.29 2.70 0.97
CA PRO A 416 10.15 3.26 1.70
C PRO A 416 9.98 4.77 1.49
N LEU A 417 11.06 5.56 1.34
CA LEU A 417 10.92 6.98 0.98
C LEU A 417 10.28 7.17 -0.40
N VAL A 418 10.68 6.38 -1.39
CA VAL A 418 10.08 6.44 -2.74
C VAL A 418 8.61 5.99 -2.72
N GLY A 419 8.29 4.93 -1.98
CA GLY A 419 6.91 4.45 -1.82
C GLY A 419 6.02 5.47 -1.11
N PHE A 420 6.53 6.13 -0.07
CA PHE A 420 5.85 7.23 0.60
C PHE A 420 5.63 8.41 -0.36
N ALA A 421 6.68 8.83 -1.08
CA ALA A 421 6.60 9.94 -2.03
C ALA A 421 5.59 9.68 -3.15
N ALA A 422 5.54 8.46 -3.68
CA ALA A 422 4.57 8.05 -4.70
C ALA A 422 3.11 8.19 -4.22
N GLY A 423 2.86 7.85 -2.95
CA GLY A 423 1.55 7.96 -2.34
C GLY A 423 1.20 9.34 -1.81
N PHE A 424 2.13 10.31 -1.82
CA PHE A 424 1.96 11.61 -1.15
C PHE A 424 2.11 12.81 -2.10
N LEU A 425 3.18 12.87 -2.90
CA LEU A 425 3.49 14.05 -3.72
C LEU A 425 2.43 14.38 -4.78
N PRO A 426 1.84 13.40 -5.51
CA PRO A 426 0.80 13.71 -6.48
C PRO A 426 -0.44 14.37 -5.86
N TRP A 427 -0.78 13.99 -4.63
CA TRP A 427 -1.89 14.57 -3.89
C TRP A 427 -1.63 16.01 -3.45
N LEU A 428 -0.37 16.39 -3.20
CA LEU A 428 -0.01 17.79 -2.97
C LEU A 428 -0.18 18.64 -4.24
N ALA A 429 0.06 18.06 -5.41
CA ALA A 429 -0.12 18.78 -6.69
C ALA A 429 -1.61 19.01 -7.00
N SER A 430 -2.49 18.07 -6.61
CA SER A 430 -3.95 18.18 -6.78
C SER A 430 -4.65 18.72 -5.54
N PHE A 431 -4.10 19.77 -4.94
CA PHE A 431 -4.53 20.26 -3.63
C PHE A 431 -6.01 20.66 -3.54
N ASP A 432 -6.53 21.26 -4.60
CA ASP A 432 -7.92 21.74 -4.68
C ASP A 432 -8.96 20.61 -4.77
N ARG A 433 -8.53 19.38 -5.08
CA ARG A 433 -9.42 18.22 -5.14
C ARG A 433 -10.03 17.93 -3.76
N GLN A 434 -11.30 17.54 -3.72
CA GLN A 434 -11.90 17.00 -2.49
C GLN A 434 -11.29 15.63 -2.16
N MET A 435 -10.80 15.48 -0.93
CA MET A 435 -9.94 14.37 -0.54
C MET A 435 -10.25 13.93 0.89
N TYR A 436 -9.81 12.73 1.25
CA TYR A 436 -10.16 12.14 2.53
C TYR A 436 -8.95 11.44 3.13
N PHE A 437 -8.97 11.26 4.45
CA PHE A 437 -7.83 10.68 5.16
C PHE A 437 -7.54 9.23 4.77
N PHE A 438 -8.51 8.48 4.21
CA PHE A 438 -8.27 7.10 3.76
C PHE A 438 -7.23 6.99 2.63
N TYR A 439 -6.97 8.04 1.86
CA TYR A 439 -5.86 8.04 0.89
C TYR A 439 -4.49 7.86 1.54
N ALA A 440 -4.37 8.22 2.84
CA ALA A 440 -3.16 8.01 3.62
C ALA A 440 -2.85 6.53 3.88
N ALA A 441 -3.81 5.61 3.70
CA ALA A 441 -3.59 4.17 3.90
C ALA A 441 -2.44 3.62 3.02
N ALA A 442 -2.25 4.18 1.82
CA ALA A 442 -1.16 3.81 0.91
C ALA A 442 0.22 4.26 1.42
N LEU A 443 0.28 5.23 2.34
CA LEU A 443 1.51 5.68 2.99
C LEU A 443 1.93 4.72 4.11
N THR A 444 0.97 4.05 4.75
CA THR A 444 1.18 3.34 6.00
C THR A 444 2.29 2.29 5.94
N PRO A 445 2.35 1.37 4.96
CA PRO A 445 3.42 0.36 4.92
C PRO A 445 4.83 0.98 4.90
N PHE A 446 4.97 2.13 4.24
CA PHE A 446 6.25 2.82 4.11
C PHE A 446 6.61 3.62 5.36
N SER A 447 5.65 4.32 5.97
CA SER A 447 5.83 4.97 7.27
C SER A 447 6.26 3.96 8.34
N LEU A 448 5.55 2.83 8.44
CA LEU A 448 5.86 1.77 9.41
C LEU A 448 7.22 1.12 9.14
N THR A 449 7.60 0.95 7.87
CA THR A 449 8.94 0.48 7.50
C THR A 449 10.02 1.44 7.99
N MET A 450 9.85 2.75 7.79
CA MET A 450 10.83 3.74 8.24
C MET A 450 10.95 3.75 9.76
N ILE A 451 9.82 3.75 10.48
CA ILE A 451 9.80 3.64 11.95
C ILE A 451 10.55 2.38 12.40
N ALA A 452 10.24 1.21 11.82
CA ALA A 452 10.90 -0.04 12.17
C ALA A 452 12.42 0.00 11.93
N LEU A 453 12.88 0.61 10.83
CA LEU A 453 14.30 0.80 10.56
C LEU A 453 14.96 1.73 11.59
N VAL A 454 14.30 2.82 12.00
CA VAL A 454 14.79 3.71 13.08
C VAL A 454 14.91 2.94 14.39
N LEU A 455 13.88 2.17 14.77
CA LEU A 455 13.93 1.30 15.95
C LEU A 455 15.07 0.28 15.85
N GLY A 456 15.32 -0.26 14.65
CA GLY A 456 16.45 -1.15 14.37
C GLY A 456 17.82 -0.48 14.52
N GLN A 457 17.93 0.82 14.27
CA GLN A 457 19.16 1.59 14.51
C GLN A 457 19.39 1.87 16.00
N LEU A 458 18.31 2.01 16.79
CA LEU A 458 18.34 2.26 18.23
C LEU A 458 18.55 0.99 19.07
N CYS A 459 17.95 -0.13 18.65
CA CYS A 459 17.99 -1.38 19.39
C CYS A 459 19.43 -1.84 19.65
N GLY A 460 19.74 -2.20 20.89
CA GLY A 460 21.08 -2.64 21.31
C GLY A 460 22.11 -1.52 21.47
N ARG A 461 21.74 -0.24 21.31
CA ARG A 461 22.66 0.91 21.47
C ARG A 461 22.59 1.52 22.88
N GLY A 462 23.64 2.27 23.22
CA GLY A 462 23.76 3.03 24.48
C GLY A 462 24.30 2.20 25.65
N GLY A 463 24.48 2.88 26.79
CA GLY A 463 24.90 2.22 28.04
C GLY A 463 23.81 1.29 28.60
N GLN A 464 24.19 0.47 29.58
CA GLN A 464 23.26 -0.42 30.27
C GLN A 464 22.31 0.36 31.19
N VAL A 465 21.10 -0.16 31.38
CA VAL A 465 20.16 0.33 32.39
C VAL A 465 20.70 0.03 33.78
N THR A 466 20.67 1.02 34.67
CA THR A 466 21.23 0.94 36.03
C THR A 466 20.29 0.29 37.04
N TRP A 467 18.99 0.17 36.71
CA TRP A 467 18.00 -0.46 37.58
C TRP A 467 18.12 -1.99 37.53
N GLY A 468 18.64 -2.59 38.61
CA GLY A 468 18.94 -4.03 38.69
C GLY A 468 17.73 -4.92 38.38
N GLY A 469 16.56 -4.62 38.94
CA GLY A 469 15.35 -5.45 38.75
C GLY A 469 14.91 -5.60 37.29
N LEU A 470 14.91 -4.52 36.49
CA LEU A 470 14.59 -4.59 35.04
C LEU A 470 15.65 -5.39 34.29
N ARG A 471 16.91 -5.21 34.66
CA ARG A 471 18.03 -5.88 34.01
C ARG A 471 17.96 -7.38 34.25
N ASP A 472 17.64 -7.80 35.46
CA ASP A 472 17.53 -9.20 35.84
C ASP A 472 16.33 -9.86 35.14
N LEU A 473 15.19 -9.15 35.05
CA LEU A 473 14.02 -9.58 34.26
C LEU A 473 14.35 -9.74 32.76
N ALA A 474 15.23 -8.90 32.23
CA ALA A 474 15.68 -8.93 30.84
C ALA A 474 16.82 -9.93 30.57
N GLY A 475 17.23 -10.74 31.54
CA GLY A 475 18.29 -11.74 31.37
C GLY A 475 19.71 -11.16 31.41
N GLY A 476 19.91 -10.04 32.11
CA GLY A 476 21.23 -9.53 32.51
C GLY A 476 21.79 -8.38 31.69
N SER A 477 21.46 -8.24 30.40
CA SER A 477 21.85 -7.07 29.59
C SER A 477 20.66 -6.38 28.96
N LEU A 478 20.48 -5.10 29.31
CA LEU A 478 19.46 -4.24 28.75
C LEU A 478 20.07 -2.89 28.39
N PRO A 479 20.55 -2.72 27.14
CA PRO A 479 20.96 -1.42 26.62
C PRO A 479 19.79 -0.43 26.64
N ARG A 480 20.07 0.84 26.96
CA ARG A 480 19.04 1.91 26.97
C ARG A 480 18.26 2.02 25.66
N GLY A 481 18.91 1.80 24.52
CA GLY A 481 18.25 1.78 23.22
C GLY A 481 17.25 0.64 23.06
N THR A 482 17.55 -0.55 23.60
CA THR A 482 16.60 -1.67 23.63
C THR A 482 15.40 -1.35 24.51
N LEU A 483 15.63 -0.78 25.70
CA LEU A 483 14.54 -0.34 26.58
C LEU A 483 13.65 0.71 25.89
N ALA A 484 14.24 1.68 25.18
CA ALA A 484 13.50 2.70 24.44
C ALA A 484 12.62 2.09 23.34
N VAL A 485 13.12 1.09 22.61
CA VAL A 485 12.34 0.37 21.59
C VAL A 485 11.18 -0.39 22.24
N ILE A 486 11.42 -1.11 23.34
CA ILE A 486 10.36 -1.82 24.08
C ILE A 486 9.29 -0.83 24.57
N ALA A 487 9.71 0.27 25.18
CA ALA A 487 8.79 1.30 25.68
C ALA A 487 7.96 1.93 24.56
N TYR A 488 8.57 2.21 23.39
CA TYR A 488 7.86 2.75 22.23
C TYR A 488 6.83 1.75 21.67
N LEU A 489 7.22 0.48 21.49
CA LEU A 489 6.27 -0.55 21.02
C LEU A 489 5.15 -0.80 22.03
N ALA A 490 5.43 -0.76 23.33
CA ALA A 490 4.42 -0.83 24.37
C ALA A 490 3.47 0.37 24.30
N ALA A 491 3.98 1.60 24.09
CA ALA A 491 3.15 2.78 23.91
C ALA A 491 2.24 2.68 22.67
N VAL A 492 2.73 2.12 21.57
CA VAL A 492 1.92 1.85 20.36
C VAL A 492 0.74 0.92 20.70
N ILE A 493 1.02 -0.20 21.38
CA ILE A 493 -0.01 -1.18 21.76
C ILE A 493 -1.01 -0.52 22.73
N SER A 494 -0.54 0.16 23.76
CA SER A 494 -1.40 0.82 24.76
C SER A 494 -2.30 1.89 24.13
N MET A 495 -1.78 2.72 23.23
CA MET A 495 -2.60 3.71 22.52
C MET A 495 -3.64 3.05 21.61
N PHE A 496 -3.27 1.98 20.90
CA PHE A 496 -4.23 1.23 20.11
C PHE A 496 -5.35 0.65 20.98
N LEU A 497 -5.03 0.08 22.14
CA LEU A 497 -6.03 -0.46 23.06
C LEU A 497 -6.93 0.64 23.61
N TYR A 498 -6.37 1.80 23.98
CA TYR A 498 -7.13 2.97 24.43
C TYR A 498 -8.13 3.45 23.37
N PHE A 499 -7.70 3.58 22.11
CA PHE A 499 -8.55 4.01 20.99
C PHE A 499 -9.37 2.88 20.35
N SER A 500 -9.19 1.62 20.78
CA SER A 500 -9.87 0.46 20.19
C SER A 500 -11.39 0.59 20.13
N PRO A 501 -12.11 1.21 21.09
CA PRO A 501 -13.55 1.40 20.96
C PRO A 501 -13.96 2.20 19.72
N LEU A 502 -13.13 3.15 19.27
CA LEU A 502 -13.37 3.95 18.05
C LEU A 502 -12.95 3.22 16.77
N PHE A 503 -12.11 2.19 16.85
CA PHE A 503 -11.74 1.38 15.68
C PHE A 503 -12.71 0.21 15.46
N TYR A 504 -13.12 -0.46 16.54
CA TYR A 504 -14.05 -1.59 16.50
C TYR A 504 -15.52 -1.17 16.57
N GLY A 505 -15.79 0.08 16.96
CA GLY A 505 -17.15 0.59 17.15
C GLY A 505 -17.83 -0.08 18.33
N TYR A 506 -17.22 -0.03 19.51
CA TYR A 506 -17.87 -0.43 20.76
C TYR A 506 -18.76 0.69 21.29
N VAL A 507 -19.81 0.32 22.03
CA VAL A 507 -20.66 1.29 22.74
C VAL A 507 -19.89 1.77 23.96
N ILE A 508 -19.72 3.08 24.08
CA ILE A 508 -18.96 3.72 25.16
C ILE A 508 -19.72 4.93 25.73
N PRO A 509 -19.53 5.25 27.02
CA PRO A 509 -20.10 6.46 27.61
C PRO A 509 -19.56 7.72 26.92
N ASP A 510 -20.39 8.76 26.83
CA ASP A 510 -20.03 10.02 26.19
C ASP A 510 -18.80 10.68 26.82
N ALA A 511 -18.68 10.64 28.15
CA ALA A 511 -17.50 11.15 28.86
C ALA A 511 -16.20 10.45 28.40
N TYR A 512 -16.24 9.13 28.19
CA TYR A 512 -15.08 8.38 27.72
C TYR A 512 -14.76 8.71 26.25
N TYR A 513 -15.79 8.81 25.41
CA TYR A 513 -15.64 9.27 24.03
C TYR A 513 -14.97 10.65 23.94
N HIS A 514 -15.46 11.63 24.71
CA HIS A 514 -14.90 12.98 24.68
C HIS A 514 -13.45 13.02 25.18
N SER A 515 -13.07 12.13 26.11
CA SER A 515 -11.67 12.00 26.54
C SER A 515 -10.71 11.55 25.43
N MET A 516 -11.22 10.84 24.41
CA MET A 516 -10.45 10.36 23.26
C MET A 516 -10.31 11.42 22.14
N MET A 517 -11.02 12.54 22.21
CA MET A 517 -10.96 13.61 21.21
C MET A 517 -9.77 14.54 21.51
N TRP A 518 -8.55 14.04 21.31
CA TRP A 518 -7.32 14.74 21.69
C TRP A 518 -7.05 16.00 20.86
N LEU A 519 -7.57 16.07 19.64
CA LEU A 519 -7.49 17.26 18.78
C LEU A 519 -8.90 17.80 18.52
N PRO A 520 -9.10 19.14 18.48
CA PRO A 520 -10.39 19.74 18.15
C PRO A 520 -10.92 19.32 16.77
N SER A 521 -10.01 19.03 15.83
CA SER A 521 -10.32 18.60 14.46
C SER A 521 -10.76 17.14 14.32
N TRP A 522 -10.82 16.38 15.43
CA TRP A 522 -11.30 15.00 15.44
C TRP A 522 -12.83 14.89 15.57
N HIS A 523 -13.50 16.04 15.74
CA HIS A 523 -14.93 16.11 16.00
C HIS A 523 -15.74 16.79 14.88
#